data_AF-A0A3D2WG06-F1
#
_entry.id   AF-A0A3D2WG06-F1
#
_cell.length_a   1.000
_cell.length_b   1.000
_cell.length_c   1.000
_cell.angle_alpha   90.00
_cell.angle_beta   90.00
_cell.angle_gamma   90.00
#
_symmetry.space_group_name_H-M   'P 1'
#
loop_
_entity.id
_entity.type
_entity.pdbx_description
1 polymer ?
#
loop_
_entity_poly.entity_id
_entity_poly.type
_entity_poly.pdbx_seq_one_letter_code
_entity_poly.pdbx_strand_id
1 'polypeptide(L)'
;MPDQDTDHQRETKKAKDSDDSTLGGYLSLHSRPPAFEGSDKQPYTVSIEVEQTGNLRAPYSGYLVFPKWAETGVGIVGHVETPILVEARTAPEVTRVLESLTLYEVKEQLEYAIIRRSELRTEYGS
;
A
#
# COMPACT_ATOMS: atom_id res chain seq x y z
N MET A 1 -25.37 53.03 5.95
CA MET A 1 -24.90 52.28 4.78
C MET A 1 -24.11 53.24 3.90
N PRO A 2 -22.92 52.89 3.37
CA PRO A 2 -22.41 51.53 3.12
C PRO A 2 -21.23 51.18 4.05
N ASP A 3 -21.16 49.95 4.58
CA ASP A 3 -20.52 48.75 3.99
C ASP A 3 -19.00 48.79 4.07
N GLN A 4 -18.44 48.02 5.00
CA GLN A 4 -17.23 47.22 4.78
C GLN A 4 -17.37 45.90 5.55
N ASP A 5 -17.99 44.95 4.85
CA ASP A 5 -17.40 43.65 4.54
C ASP A 5 -16.78 42.85 5.71
N THR A 6 -17.64 42.02 6.28
CA THR A 6 -17.39 40.59 6.50
C THR A 6 -16.19 40.02 5.72
N ASP A 7 -15.13 39.61 6.42
CA ASP A 7 -14.32 38.42 6.05
C ASP A 7 -13.49 37.85 7.23
N HIS A 8 -14.02 37.84 8.45
CA HIS A 8 -13.43 37.01 9.53
C HIS A 8 -14.03 35.61 9.61
N GLN A 9 -14.81 35.22 8.59
CA GLN A 9 -15.38 33.88 8.46
C GLN A 9 -14.71 33.10 7.32
N ARG A 10 -13.37 33.11 7.30
CA ARG A 10 -12.58 32.05 6.65
C ARG A 10 -12.34 30.85 7.57
N GLU A 11 -13.18 30.66 8.58
CA GLU A 11 -13.47 29.31 9.06
C GLU A 11 -14.47 28.67 8.09
N THR A 12 -13.95 27.93 7.13
CA THR A 12 -14.43 26.58 6.77
C THR A 12 -13.71 26.07 5.52
N LYS A 13 -13.30 24.80 5.59
CA LYS A 13 -12.88 23.93 4.47
C LYS A 13 -11.42 24.00 4.00
N LYS A 14 -10.46 24.03 4.93
CA LYS A 14 -9.23 23.28 4.64
C LYS A 14 -9.59 21.80 4.76
N ALA A 15 -9.51 21.10 3.64
CA ALA A 15 -10.03 19.76 3.43
C ALA A 15 -9.76 18.83 4.62
N LYS A 16 -10.81 18.12 5.03
CA LYS A 16 -10.77 16.85 5.77
C LYS A 16 -9.42 16.17 5.55
N ASP A 17 -8.60 16.12 6.60
CA ASP A 17 -7.36 15.35 6.68
C ASP A 17 -7.53 14.08 5.84
N SER A 18 -6.93 14.06 4.65
CA SER A 18 -6.68 12.83 3.95
C SER A 18 -5.70 12.08 4.82
N ASP A 19 -6.24 11.17 5.61
CA ASP A 19 -5.52 10.36 6.59
C ASP A 19 -4.39 9.60 5.91
N ASP A 20 -3.21 10.22 5.89
CA ASP A 20 -1.98 9.71 5.27
C ASP A 20 -1.41 8.51 6.01
N SER A 21 -2.05 8.10 7.11
CA SER A 21 -1.74 6.87 7.84
C SER A 21 -2.23 5.61 7.11
N THR A 22 -3.08 5.74 6.09
CA THR A 22 -3.51 4.61 5.23
C THR A 22 -2.77 4.60 3.90
N LEU A 23 -2.67 3.43 3.27
CA LEU A 23 -2.02 3.28 1.97
C LEU A 23 -2.71 4.15 0.90
N GLY A 24 -4.04 4.12 0.82
CA GLY A 24 -4.80 4.94 -0.12
C GLY A 24 -4.71 6.44 0.17
N GLY A 25 -4.73 6.81 1.45
CA GLY A 25 -4.56 8.20 1.89
C GLY A 25 -3.18 8.74 1.51
N TYR A 26 -2.13 7.97 1.76
CA TYR A 26 -0.76 8.32 1.39
C TYR A 26 -0.60 8.46 -0.13
N LEU A 27 -1.09 7.48 -0.91
CA LEU A 27 -1.02 7.51 -2.38
C LEU A 27 -1.74 8.74 -2.95
N SER A 28 -2.92 9.04 -2.42
CA SER A 28 -3.72 10.20 -2.85
C SER A 28 -3.00 11.53 -2.56
N LEU A 29 -2.31 11.63 -1.42
CA LEU A 29 -1.64 12.86 -0.99
C LEU A 29 -0.28 13.06 -1.68
N HIS A 30 0.51 11.98 -1.84
CA HIS A 30 1.89 12.07 -2.26
C HIS A 30 2.15 11.69 -3.73
N SER A 31 1.16 11.11 -4.43
CA SER A 31 1.31 10.63 -5.82
C SER A 31 2.50 9.69 -6.05
N ARG A 32 2.96 9.03 -4.98
CA ARG A 32 4.04 8.04 -4.98
C ARG A 32 3.79 6.99 -3.89
N PRO A 33 4.26 5.74 -4.06
CA PRO A 33 4.11 4.75 -3.02
C PRO A 33 4.98 5.08 -1.80
N PRO A 34 4.54 4.71 -0.59
CA PRO A 34 5.37 4.79 0.60
C PRO A 34 6.58 3.86 0.48
N ALA A 35 7.68 4.27 1.10
CA ALA A 35 8.91 3.48 1.17
C ALA A 35 9.10 2.91 2.58
N PHE A 36 9.59 1.67 2.66
CA PHE A 36 9.80 0.94 3.89
C PHE A 36 11.21 0.34 3.90
N GLU A 37 11.86 0.34 5.07
CA GLU A 37 13.05 -0.50 5.31
C GLU A 37 12.55 -1.83 5.89
N GLY A 38 12.87 -2.94 5.21
CA GLY A 38 12.59 -4.28 5.70
C GLY A 38 13.60 -4.74 6.76
N SER A 39 13.28 -5.78 7.52
CA SER A 39 14.21 -6.39 8.49
C SER A 39 15.53 -6.89 7.87
N ASP A 40 15.55 -7.14 6.55
CA ASP A 40 16.75 -7.47 5.78
C ASP A 40 17.62 -6.25 5.40
N LYS A 41 17.31 -5.06 5.94
CA LYS A 41 18.02 -3.78 5.73
C LYS A 41 17.95 -3.23 4.31
N GLN A 42 16.94 -3.66 3.55
CA GLN A 42 16.80 -3.28 2.16
C GLN A 42 15.60 -2.34 1.96
N PRO A 43 15.69 -1.41 1.00
CA PRO A 43 14.61 -0.48 0.71
C PRO A 43 13.52 -1.15 -0.15
N TYR A 44 12.27 -0.99 0.25
CA TYR A 44 11.10 -1.48 -0.47
C TYR A 44 10.10 -0.36 -0.71
N THR A 45 9.40 -0.43 -1.84
CA THR A 45 8.13 0.29 -2.07
C THR A 45 6.98 -0.71 -2.05
N VAL A 46 5.74 -0.24 -2.18
CA VAL A 46 4.55 -1.12 -2.25
C VAL A 46 3.73 -0.83 -3.50
N SER A 47 3.15 -1.88 -4.09
CA SER A 47 2.16 -1.85 -5.17
C SER A 47 0.95 -2.68 -4.77
N ILE A 48 -0.25 -2.20 -5.12
CA ILE A 48 -1.50 -2.96 -4.98
C ILE A 48 -1.70 -3.75 -6.28
N GLU A 49 -1.76 -5.07 -6.16
CA GLU A 49 -2.08 -5.93 -7.29
C GLU A 49 -3.48 -6.54 -7.11
N VAL A 50 -4.25 -6.52 -8.19
CA VAL A 50 -5.59 -7.11 -8.26
C VAL A 50 -5.63 -8.07 -9.43
N GLU A 51 -5.93 -9.33 -9.14
CA GLU A 51 -5.99 -10.39 -10.13
C GLU A 51 -7.41 -10.95 -10.22
N GLN A 52 -7.86 -11.27 -11.44
CA GLN A 52 -9.11 -12.00 -11.64
C GLN A 52 -8.85 -13.50 -11.53
N THR A 53 -9.63 -14.19 -10.70
CA THR A 53 -9.48 -15.62 -10.40
C THR A 53 -10.63 -16.46 -10.96
N GLY A 54 -10.49 -17.78 -10.88
CA GLY A 54 -11.56 -18.72 -11.22
C GLY A 54 -12.66 -18.86 -10.16
N ASN A 55 -12.55 -18.18 -9.01
CA ASN A 55 -13.54 -18.27 -7.93
C ASN A 55 -14.80 -17.47 -8.28
N LEU A 56 -15.84 -18.13 -8.80
CA LEU A 56 -17.08 -17.46 -9.22
C LEU A 56 -17.82 -16.71 -8.09
N ARG A 57 -17.55 -17.02 -6.81
CA ARG A 57 -18.16 -16.32 -5.67
C ARG A 57 -17.40 -15.03 -5.29
N ALA A 58 -16.09 -15.02 -5.52
CA ALA A 58 -15.20 -13.88 -5.29
C ALA A 58 -14.14 -13.84 -6.41
N PRO A 59 -14.51 -13.39 -7.62
CA PRO A 59 -13.67 -13.52 -8.81
C PRO A 59 -12.47 -12.59 -8.84
N TYR A 60 -12.25 -11.76 -7.83
CA TYR A 60 -11.07 -10.90 -7.75
C TYR A 60 -10.34 -11.15 -6.44
N SER A 61 -9.02 -11.30 -6.50
CA SER A 61 -8.14 -11.39 -5.35
C SER A 61 -7.16 -10.22 -5.34
N GLY A 62 -6.77 -9.79 -4.14
CA GLY A 62 -5.80 -8.72 -3.95
C GLY A 62 -4.67 -9.12 -3.03
N TYR A 63 -3.48 -8.62 -3.35
CA TYR A 63 -2.26 -8.81 -2.58
C TYR A 63 -1.34 -7.60 -2.76
N LEU A 64 -0.31 -7.51 -1.94
CA LEU A 64 0.69 -6.45 -2.03
C LEU A 64 1.98 -7.02 -2.62
N VAL A 65 2.55 -6.29 -3.57
CA VAL A 65 3.91 -6.54 -4.07
C VAL A 65 4.84 -5.47 -3.52
N PHE A 66 5.98 -5.90 -3.01
CA PHE A 66 7.01 -5.03 -2.49
C PHE A 66 8.27 -5.09 -3.37
N PRO A 67 8.42 -4.20 -4.36
CA PRO A 67 9.65 -4.06 -5.12
C PRO A 67 10.81 -3.71 -4.20
N LYS A 68 11.88 -4.52 -4.27
CA LYS A 68 13.15 -4.32 -3.58
C LYS A 68 14.04 -3.44 -4.44
N TRP A 69 14.50 -2.33 -3.90
CA TRP A 69 15.40 -1.40 -4.59
C TRP A 69 16.86 -1.72 -4.29
N ALA A 70 17.74 -1.44 -5.25
CA ALA A 70 19.17 -1.35 -4.97
C ALA A 70 19.42 -0.26 -3.91
N GLU A 71 20.41 -0.45 -3.03
CA GLU A 71 20.80 0.57 -2.04
C GLU A 71 21.14 1.93 -2.67
N THR A 72 21.65 1.91 -3.91
CA THR A 72 21.95 3.11 -4.70
C THR A 72 20.71 3.82 -5.23
N GLY A 73 19.52 3.22 -5.12
CA GLY A 73 18.26 3.71 -5.67
C GLY A 73 18.14 3.61 -7.20
N VAL A 74 19.12 2.98 -7.87
CA VAL A 74 19.24 3.00 -9.34
C VAL A 74 18.23 2.07 -10.03
N GLY A 75 17.58 1.16 -9.30
CA GLY A 75 16.52 0.32 -9.86
C GLY A 75 16.03 -0.78 -8.92
N ILE A 76 15.04 -1.53 -9.40
CA ILE A 76 14.46 -2.70 -8.73
C ILE A 76 15.38 -3.91 -8.95
N VAL A 77 15.81 -4.54 -7.86
CA VAL A 77 16.71 -5.72 -7.86
C VAL A 77 15.99 -7.01 -7.50
N GLY A 78 14.72 -6.93 -7.13
CA GLY A 78 13.86 -8.07 -6.81
C GLY A 78 12.53 -7.60 -6.24
N HIS A 79 11.74 -8.52 -5.70
CA HIS A 79 10.55 -8.19 -4.93
C HIS A 79 10.22 -9.32 -3.95
N VAL A 80 9.39 -9.01 -2.97
CA VAL A 80 8.62 -9.99 -2.21
C VAL A 80 7.14 -9.66 -2.37
N GLU A 81 6.28 -10.64 -2.21
CA GLU A 81 4.83 -10.48 -2.34
C GLU A 81 4.12 -11.16 -1.18
N THR A 82 2.98 -10.60 -0.79
CA THR A 82 2.10 -11.23 0.19
C THR A 82 1.34 -12.39 -0.46
N PRO A 83 0.84 -13.35 0.33
CA PRO A 83 -0.31 -14.14 -0.09
C PRO A 83 -1.53 -13.24 -0.39
N ILE A 84 -2.60 -13.85 -0.91
CA ILE A 84 -3.88 -13.17 -1.08
C ILE A 84 -4.36 -12.64 0.28
N LEU A 85 -4.58 -11.33 0.35
CA LEU A 85 -5.08 -10.64 1.54
C LEU A 85 -6.59 -10.44 1.52
N VAL A 86 -7.18 -10.32 0.33
CA VAL A 86 -8.61 -10.10 0.15
C VAL A 86 -9.12 -10.80 -1.11
N GLU A 87 -10.33 -11.33 -1.05
CA GLU A 87 -11.10 -11.73 -2.23
C GLU A 87 -12.44 -10.98 -2.23
N ALA A 88 -12.88 -10.49 -3.39
CA ALA A 88 -14.12 -9.72 -3.51
C ALA A 88 -14.86 -9.97 -4.83
N ARG A 89 -16.05 -9.37 -4.96
CA ARG A 89 -16.88 -9.52 -6.17
C ARG A 89 -16.41 -8.63 -7.31
N THR A 90 -15.71 -7.55 -6.99
CA THR A 90 -15.24 -6.57 -7.98
C THR A 90 -13.81 -6.14 -7.70
N ALA A 91 -13.06 -5.77 -8.73
CA ALA A 91 -11.71 -5.22 -8.57
C ALA A 91 -11.67 -3.94 -7.70
N PRO A 92 -12.60 -2.97 -7.84
CA PRO A 92 -12.60 -1.79 -6.97
C PRO A 92 -12.83 -2.09 -5.48
N GLU A 93 -13.60 -3.15 -5.15
CA GLU A 93 -13.75 -3.59 -3.75
C GLU A 93 -12.42 -4.09 -3.19
N VAL A 94 -11.67 -4.88 -3.96
CA VAL A 94 -10.32 -5.33 -3.60
C VAL A 94 -9.41 -4.14 -3.35
N THR A 95 -9.31 -3.22 -4.31
CA THR A 95 -8.46 -2.03 -4.20
C THR A 95 -8.81 -1.21 -2.96
N ARG A 96 -10.10 -0.96 -2.72
CA ARG A 96 -10.56 -0.19 -1.56
C ARG A 96 -10.17 -0.83 -0.22
N VAL A 97 -10.23 -2.16 -0.12
CA VAL A 97 -9.80 -2.87 1.09
C VAL A 97 -8.30 -2.73 1.29
N LEU A 98 -7.49 -2.93 0.24
CA LEU A 98 -6.04 -2.79 0.33
C LEU A 98 -5.59 -1.34 0.61
N GLU A 99 -6.28 -0.36 0.04
CA GLU A 99 -6.06 1.06 0.30
C GLU A 99 -6.41 1.46 1.74
N SER A 100 -7.30 0.71 2.40
CA SER A 100 -7.67 0.97 3.80
C SER A 100 -6.67 0.47 4.82
N LEU A 101 -5.69 -0.35 4.41
CA LEU A 101 -4.61 -0.79 5.28
C LEU A 101 -3.81 0.43 5.75
N THR A 102 -3.54 0.47 7.05
CA THR A 102 -2.59 1.44 7.62
C THR A 102 -1.19 1.17 7.11
N LEU A 103 -0.34 2.20 7.05
CA LEU A 103 1.08 2.05 6.71
C LEU A 103 1.81 1.12 7.68
N TYR A 104 1.33 1.03 8.92
CA TYR A 104 1.82 0.05 9.90
C TYR A 104 1.48 -1.39 9.48
N GLU A 105 0.22 -1.67 9.14
CA GLU A 105 -0.19 -3.00 8.64
C GLU A 105 0.53 -3.36 7.33
N VAL A 106 0.71 -2.40 6.42
CA VAL A 106 1.50 -2.61 5.18
C VAL A 106 2.94 -3.00 5.52
N LYS A 107 3.55 -2.37 6.52
CA LYS A 107 4.88 -2.75 6.99
C LYS A 107 4.90 -4.16 7.59
N GLU A 108 3.91 -4.54 8.39
CA GLU A 108 3.83 -5.91 8.92
C GLU A 108 3.71 -6.95 7.80
N GLN A 109 2.96 -6.65 6.73
CA GLN A 109 2.88 -7.51 5.55
C GLN A 109 4.21 -7.64 4.81
N LEU A 110 5.00 -6.56 4.71
CA LEU A 110 6.36 -6.62 4.17
C LEU A 110 7.23 -7.60 4.98
N GLU A 111 7.24 -7.44 6.31
CA GLU A 111 8.06 -8.31 7.17
C GLU A 111 7.65 -9.78 7.06
N TYR A 112 6.35 -10.05 7.04
CA TYR A 112 5.82 -11.40 6.82
C TYR A 112 6.29 -11.98 5.46
N ALA A 113 6.24 -11.19 4.39
CA ALA A 113 6.68 -11.61 3.06
C ALA A 113 8.20 -11.89 3.00
N ILE A 114 9.02 -11.10 3.69
CA ILE A 114 10.47 -11.30 3.81
C ILE A 114 10.76 -12.63 4.51
N ILE A 115 10.15 -12.88 5.67
CA ILE A 115 10.34 -14.11 6.45
C ILE A 115 9.95 -15.33 5.62
N ARG A 116 8.75 -15.33 5.04
CA ARG A 116 8.25 -16.42 4.20
C ARG A 116 9.18 -16.72 3.02
N ARG A 117 9.69 -15.69 2.34
CA ARG A 117 10.64 -15.87 1.22
C ARG A 117 11.97 -16.47 1.70
N SER A 118 12.42 -16.14 2.90
CA SER A 118 13.64 -16.70 3.49
C SER A 118 13.51 -18.19 3.81
N GLU A 119 12.35 -18.61 4.33
CA GLU A 119 12.05 -20.01 4.66
C GLU A 119 12.03 -20.87 3.39
N LEU A 120 11.30 -20.41 2.35
CA LEU A 120 11.25 -21.09 1.06
C LEU A 120 12.65 -21.24 0.42
N ARG A 121 13.53 -20.23 0.53
CA ARG A 121 14.89 -20.35 0.00
C ARG A 121 15.71 -21.41 0.74
N THR A 122 15.45 -21.61 2.03
CA THR A 122 16.16 -22.57 2.86
C THR A 122 15.72 -24.01 2.56
N GLU A 123 14.42 -24.22 2.29
CA GLU A 123 13.85 -25.54 1.97
C GLU A 123 14.26 -26.08 0.60
N TYR A 124 14.43 -25.23 -0.42
CA TYR A 124 14.84 -25.65 -1.78
C TYR A 124 16.35 -25.63 -2.02
N GLY A 125 17.14 -25.29 -1.00
CA GLY A 125 18.60 -25.18 -1.07
C GLY A 125 19.38 -26.29 -0.36
N SER A 126 18.70 -27.36 0.10
CA SER A 126 19.31 -28.53 0.76
C SER A 126 19.27 -29.77 -0.11
#